data_AF-A0A0B0D4G5-F1
#
_entry.id   AF-A0A0B0D4G5-F1
#
_cell.length_a   1.000
_cell.length_b   1.000
_cell.length_c   1.000
_cell.angle_alpha   90.00
_cell.angle_beta   90.00
_cell.angle_gamma   90.00
#
_symmetry.space_group_name_H-M   'P 1'
#
loop_
_entity.id
_entity.type
_entity.pdbx_description
1 polymer ?
#
loop_
_entity_poly.entity_id
_entity_poly.type
_entity_poly.pdbx_seq_one_letter_code
_entity_poly.pdbx_strand_id
1 'polypeptide(L)'
;DLFLFLVSHGARHGWSRLRWLVDIHQLMKQDLSWVQVNSNLSRYHFQEEGAQACILSSELLASPVNGEVKLNKKSHSLAQQAVFYLETMINLHNLPLPEEVAHYHKRHLFALMSYQQKLFFILSFLHPYPEDAQLLPLPKRLHFLYFPLRPFLWGWRKTTKKHVLT
;
A
#
# COMPACT_ATOMS: atom_id res chain seq x y z
N ASP A 1 -7.24 -5.42 -17.85
CA ASP A 1 -6.20 -5.88 -16.89
C ASP A 1 -4.95 -5.03 -16.85
N LEU A 2 -4.35 -4.64 -17.99
CA LEU A 2 -3.09 -3.89 -18.01
C LEU A 2 -3.11 -2.55 -17.23
N PHE A 3 -4.17 -1.74 -17.38
CA PHE A 3 -4.29 -0.47 -16.63
C PHE A 3 -4.26 -0.70 -15.11
N LEU A 4 -5.06 -1.64 -14.61
CA LEU A 4 -5.09 -2.03 -13.20
C LEU A 4 -3.72 -2.56 -12.72
N PHE A 5 -3.04 -3.37 -13.54
CA PHE A 5 -1.70 -3.87 -13.23
C PHE A 5 -0.70 -2.72 -13.05
N LEU A 6 -0.67 -1.76 -13.98
CA LEU A 6 0.23 -0.60 -13.91
C LEU A 6 -0.09 0.29 -12.71
N VAL A 7 -1.38 0.54 -12.45
CA VAL A 7 -1.85 1.31 -11.29
C VAL A 7 -1.42 0.66 -9.98
N SER A 8 -1.72 -0.62 -9.80
CA SER A 8 -1.41 -1.34 -8.56
C SER A 8 0.09 -1.43 -8.28
N HIS A 9 0.91 -1.66 -9.31
CA HIS A 9 2.37 -1.72 -9.17
C HIS A 9 2.95 -0.33 -8.94
N GLY A 10 2.59 0.66 -9.76
CA GLY A 10 3.12 2.01 -9.68
C GLY A 10 2.82 2.65 -8.32
N ALA A 11 1.57 2.55 -7.85
CA ALA A 11 1.17 3.05 -6.53
C ALA A 11 1.94 2.37 -5.40
N ARG A 12 2.09 1.03 -5.43
CA ARG A 12 2.86 0.30 -4.41
C ARG A 12 4.33 0.73 -4.38
N HIS A 13 4.91 1.10 -5.51
CA HIS A 13 6.29 1.59 -5.62
C HIS A 13 6.41 3.12 -5.49
N GLY A 14 5.35 3.79 -5.03
CA GLY A 14 5.32 5.23 -4.81
C GLY A 14 5.55 6.06 -6.07
N TRP A 15 5.38 5.48 -7.26
CA TRP A 15 5.66 6.12 -8.54
C TRP A 15 7.12 6.61 -8.69
N SER A 16 8.06 6.03 -7.94
CA SER A 16 9.50 6.34 -7.99
C SER A 16 10.18 6.23 -9.37
N ARG A 17 9.51 5.61 -10.35
CA ARG A 17 9.94 5.52 -11.75
C ARG A 17 8.82 5.99 -12.66
N LEU A 18 9.10 6.98 -13.50
CA LEU A 18 8.11 7.54 -14.42
C LEU A 18 7.62 6.56 -15.49
N ARG A 19 8.32 5.45 -15.73
CA ARG A 19 7.95 4.45 -16.76
C ARG A 19 6.50 3.99 -16.63
N TRP A 20 6.02 3.71 -15.42
CA TRP A 20 4.63 3.29 -15.22
C TRP A 20 3.63 4.36 -15.68
N LEU A 21 3.92 5.63 -15.39
CA LEU A 21 3.08 6.76 -15.82
C LEU A 21 3.16 6.97 -17.33
N VAL A 22 4.32 6.75 -17.95
CA VAL A 22 4.48 6.80 -19.41
C VAL A 22 3.64 5.72 -20.08
N ASP A 23 3.66 4.49 -19.57
CA ASP A 23 2.84 3.40 -20.11
C ASP A 23 1.34 3.69 -19.94
N ILE A 24 0.94 4.23 -18.78
CA ILE A 24 -0.44 4.68 -18.53
C ILE A 24 -0.84 5.81 -19.49
N HIS A 25 0.04 6.80 -19.71
CA HIS A 25 -0.18 7.89 -20.66
C HIS A 25 -0.41 7.37 -22.09
N GLN A 26 0.40 6.39 -22.54
CA GLN A 26 0.20 5.78 -23.85
C GLN A 26 -1.11 5.00 -23.92
N LEU A 27 -1.51 4.31 -22.85
CA LEU A 27 -2.80 3.63 -22.79
C LEU A 27 -3.97 4.61 -22.83
N MET A 28 -3.88 5.74 -22.12
CA MET A 28 -4.93 6.76 -22.09
C MET A 28 -5.14 7.47 -23.44
N LYS A 29 -4.18 7.39 -24.36
CA LYS A 29 -4.32 7.88 -25.74
C LYS A 29 -5.03 6.89 -26.66
N GLN A 30 -5.22 5.64 -26.23
CA GLN A 30 -5.96 4.63 -26.95
C GLN A 30 -7.43 4.65 -26.55
N ASP A 31 -8.27 3.91 -27.29
CA ASP A 31 -9.68 3.74 -26.97
C ASP A 31 -9.86 2.73 -25.83
N LEU A 32 -9.59 3.17 -24.60
CA LEU A 32 -9.81 2.37 -23.40
C LEU A 32 -11.30 2.32 -23.07
N SER A 33 -11.83 1.09 -22.88
CA SER A 33 -13.14 0.92 -22.26
C SER A 33 -13.09 1.29 -20.78
N TRP A 34 -13.31 2.56 -20.47
CA TRP A 34 -13.31 3.08 -19.12
C TRP A 34 -14.40 2.46 -18.23
N VAL A 35 -15.51 2.00 -18.82
CA VAL A 35 -16.52 1.19 -18.11
C VAL A 35 -15.88 -0.07 -17.53
N GLN A 36 -15.07 -0.79 -18.32
CA GLN A 36 -14.35 -1.99 -17.86
C GLN A 36 -13.23 -1.63 -16.88
N VAL A 37 -12.48 -0.55 -17.14
CA VAL A 37 -11.43 -0.07 -16.24
C VAL A 37 -12.01 0.24 -14.86
N ASN A 38 -13.08 1.04 -14.79
CA ASN A 38 -13.74 1.42 -13.55
C ASN A 38 -14.35 0.21 -12.84
N SER A 39 -14.95 -0.74 -13.59
CA SER A 39 -15.45 -1.99 -13.02
C SER A 39 -14.33 -2.79 -12.34
N ASN A 40 -13.18 -2.94 -13.01
CA ASN A 40 -12.02 -3.64 -12.47
C ASN A 40 -11.41 -2.92 -11.27
N LEU A 41 -11.18 -1.60 -11.36
CA LEU A 41 -10.68 -0.81 -10.23
C LEU A 41 -11.62 -0.93 -9.03
N SER A 42 -12.94 -0.94 -9.27
CA SER A 42 -13.92 -1.10 -8.20
C SER A 42 -13.90 -2.48 -7.55
N ARG A 43 -13.90 -3.53 -8.38
CA ARG A 43 -13.86 -4.93 -7.94
C ARG A 43 -12.64 -5.24 -7.07
N TYR A 44 -11.50 -4.62 -7.35
CA TYR A 44 -10.25 -4.87 -6.63
C TYR A 44 -9.86 -3.77 -5.64
N HIS A 45 -10.73 -2.79 -5.41
CA HIS A 45 -10.52 -1.67 -4.47
C HIS A 45 -9.32 -0.75 -4.80
N PHE A 46 -9.09 -0.47 -6.09
CA PHE A 46 -8.01 0.40 -6.59
C PHE A 46 -8.51 1.73 -7.19
N GLN A 47 -9.75 2.17 -6.88
CA GLN A 47 -10.32 3.37 -7.51
C GLN A 47 -9.47 4.64 -7.21
N GLU A 48 -8.93 4.73 -6.00
CA GLU A 48 -8.17 5.89 -5.54
C GLU A 48 -6.80 5.96 -6.21
N GLU A 49 -6.15 4.81 -6.38
CA GLU A 49 -4.89 4.64 -7.07
C GLU A 49 -5.06 4.85 -8.58
N GLY A 50 -6.20 4.44 -9.15
CA GLY A 50 -6.54 4.74 -10.54
C GLY A 50 -6.70 6.24 -10.77
N ALA A 51 -7.43 6.92 -9.88
CA ALA A 51 -7.56 8.38 -9.90
C ALA A 51 -6.22 9.08 -9.69
N GLN A 52 -5.41 8.60 -8.74
CA GLN A 52 -4.04 9.07 -8.51
C GLN A 52 -3.20 8.96 -9.78
N ALA A 53 -3.25 7.83 -10.49
CA ALA A 53 -2.50 7.63 -11.72
C ALA A 53 -2.95 8.59 -12.83
N CYS A 54 -4.25 8.84 -12.97
CA CYS A 54 -4.78 9.83 -13.92
C CYS A 54 -4.30 11.24 -13.57
N ILE A 55 -4.32 11.64 -12.30
CA ILE A 55 -3.80 12.95 -11.84
C ILE A 55 -2.31 13.06 -12.20
N LEU A 56 -1.48 12.11 -11.77
CA LEU A 56 -0.05 12.15 -12.02
C LEU A 56 0.28 12.15 -13.52
N SER A 57 -0.43 11.35 -14.32
CA SER A 57 -0.21 11.29 -15.77
C SER A 57 -0.69 12.57 -16.47
N SER A 58 -1.73 13.22 -15.95
CA SER A 58 -2.19 14.53 -16.46
C SER A 58 -1.18 15.62 -16.15
N GLU A 59 -0.77 15.76 -14.88
CA GLU A 59 0.12 16.83 -14.42
C GLU A 59 1.54 16.70 -14.99
N LEU A 60 2.07 15.48 -15.09
CA LEU A 60 3.47 15.26 -15.51
C LEU A 60 3.62 15.04 -17.02
N LEU A 61 2.60 14.51 -17.70
CA LEU A 61 2.69 14.07 -19.09
C LEU A 61 1.59 14.65 -19.99
N ALA A 62 0.75 15.56 -19.49
CA ALA A 62 -0.38 16.15 -20.21
C ALA A 62 -1.32 15.09 -20.82
N SER A 63 -1.60 14.02 -20.06
CA SER A 63 -2.51 12.95 -20.50
C SER A 63 -3.96 13.46 -20.60
N PRO A 64 -4.75 12.98 -21.57
CA PRO A 64 -6.16 13.35 -21.68
C PRO A 64 -6.96 12.73 -20.53
N VAL A 65 -7.48 13.57 -19.63
CA VAL A 65 -8.37 13.13 -18.55
C VAL A 65 -9.81 13.27 -19.03
N ASN A 66 -10.38 12.19 -19.58
CA ASN A 66 -11.73 12.22 -20.17
C ASN A 66 -12.87 12.25 -19.12
N GLY A 67 -12.60 12.66 -17.88
CA GLY A 67 -13.60 12.73 -16.80
C GLY A 67 -14.13 11.37 -16.32
N GLU A 68 -13.56 10.27 -16.79
CA GLU A 68 -14.14 8.94 -16.58
C GLU A 68 -13.74 8.29 -15.25
N VAL A 69 -12.69 8.80 -14.59
CA VAL A 69 -12.30 8.38 -13.24
C VAL A 69 -12.68 9.46 -12.25
N LYS A 70 -13.42 9.07 -11.19
CA LYS A 70 -13.89 9.99 -10.16
C LYS A 70 -12.74 10.46 -9.28
N LEU A 71 -12.27 11.68 -9.51
CA LEU A 71 -11.28 12.34 -8.67
C LEU A 71 -11.89 12.78 -7.34
N ASN A 72 -11.11 12.68 -6.28
CA ASN A 72 -11.51 13.10 -4.94
C ASN A 72 -10.31 13.54 -4.07
N LYS A 73 -10.58 14.05 -2.88
CA LYS A 73 -9.55 14.55 -1.95
C LYS A 73 -8.47 13.51 -1.61
N LYS A 74 -8.83 12.23 -1.47
CA LYS A 74 -7.88 11.15 -1.19
C LYS A 74 -6.96 10.93 -2.39
N SER A 75 -7.50 10.80 -3.61
CA SER A 75 -6.68 10.65 -4.83
C SER A 75 -5.67 11.79 -5.03
N HIS A 76 -6.06 13.05 -4.79
CA HIS A 76 -5.13 14.19 -4.82
C HIS A 76 -4.07 14.11 -3.73
N SER A 77 -4.45 13.74 -2.50
CA SER A 77 -3.49 13.55 -1.41
C SER A 77 -2.48 12.44 -1.72
N LEU A 78 -2.92 11.34 -2.32
CA LEU A 78 -2.04 10.26 -2.77
C LEU A 78 -1.12 10.71 -3.90
N ALA A 79 -1.62 11.50 -4.86
CA ALA A 79 -0.78 12.06 -5.93
C ALA A 79 0.30 12.98 -5.36
N GLN A 80 -0.04 13.83 -4.39
CA GLN A 80 0.94 14.68 -3.70
C GLN A 80 1.98 13.86 -2.94
N GLN A 81 1.60 12.72 -2.34
CA GLN A 81 2.58 11.84 -1.68
C GLN A 81 3.58 11.23 -2.66
N ALA A 82 3.24 11.10 -3.94
CA ALA A 82 4.18 10.61 -4.95
C ALA A 82 5.38 11.55 -5.15
N VAL A 83 5.19 12.85 -4.91
CA VAL A 83 6.25 13.88 -5.04
C VAL A 83 7.47 13.54 -4.19
N PHE A 84 7.26 13.03 -2.96
CA PHE A 84 8.35 12.58 -2.10
C PHE A 84 9.29 11.59 -2.82
N TYR A 85 8.74 10.59 -3.53
CA TYR A 85 9.54 9.59 -4.22
C TYR A 85 10.20 10.14 -5.48
N LEU A 86 9.52 11.04 -6.19
CA LEU A 86 10.03 11.68 -7.39
C LEU A 86 11.19 12.63 -7.07
N GLU A 87 11.12 13.39 -5.98
CA GLU A 87 12.16 14.32 -5.56
C GLU A 87 13.36 13.61 -4.93
N THR A 88 13.09 12.62 -4.07
CA THR A 88 14.17 11.91 -3.37
C THR A 88 14.96 10.98 -4.29
N MET A 89 14.40 10.57 -5.43
CA MET A 89 15.04 9.68 -6.41
C MET A 89 15.58 8.37 -5.80
N ILE A 90 14.91 7.87 -4.75
CA ILE A 90 15.35 6.69 -4.01
C ILE A 90 14.89 5.40 -4.70
N ASN A 91 15.82 4.46 -4.85
CA ASN A 91 15.48 3.11 -5.25
C ASN A 91 14.98 2.30 -4.05
N LEU A 92 13.66 2.13 -3.94
CA LEU A 92 13.00 1.38 -2.87
C LEU A 92 13.41 -0.11 -2.76
N HIS A 93 14.13 -0.65 -3.75
CA HIS A 93 14.61 -2.04 -3.75
C HIS A 93 16.02 -2.21 -3.19
N ASN A 94 16.76 -1.13 -2.95
CA ASN A 94 18.09 -1.20 -2.37
C ASN A 94 17.97 -1.13 -0.84
N LEU A 95 18.03 -2.30 -0.19
CA LEU A 95 17.98 -2.40 1.27
C LEU A 95 19.39 -2.32 1.88
N PRO A 96 19.55 -1.72 3.07
CA PRO A 96 18.50 -1.10 3.90
C PRO A 96 18.13 0.32 3.43
N LEU A 97 16.85 0.67 3.56
CA LEU A 97 16.39 2.05 3.33
C LEU A 97 16.71 2.93 4.55
N PRO A 98 16.99 4.23 4.35
CA PRO A 98 17.02 5.19 5.46
C PRO A 98 15.73 5.14 6.28
N GLU A 99 15.82 5.31 7.60
CA GLU A 99 14.68 5.12 8.52
C GLU A 99 13.49 6.03 8.16
N GLU A 100 13.75 7.30 7.84
CA GLU A 100 12.73 8.26 7.42
C GLU A 100 11.96 7.78 6.18
N VAL A 101 12.69 7.23 5.20
CA VAL A 101 12.14 6.72 3.94
C VAL A 101 11.31 5.47 4.20
N ALA A 102 11.80 4.57 5.04
CA ALA A 102 11.07 3.37 5.44
C ALA A 102 9.77 3.73 6.18
N HIS A 103 9.83 4.72 7.09
CA HIS A 103 8.65 5.20 7.81
C HIS A 103 7.64 5.87 6.88
N TYR A 104 8.10 6.75 6.00
CA TYR A 104 7.26 7.39 4.99
C TYR A 104 6.59 6.34 4.11
N HIS A 105 7.36 5.37 3.61
CA HIS A 105 6.86 4.32 2.74
C HIS A 105 5.81 3.44 3.43
N LYS A 106 6.04 3.08 4.70
CA LYS A 106 5.03 2.34 5.50
C LYS A 106 3.73 3.13 5.64
N ARG A 107 3.81 4.44 5.93
CA ARG A 107 2.63 5.32 6.02
C ARG A 107 1.91 5.42 4.67
N HIS A 108 2.67 5.54 3.58
CA HIS A 108 2.14 5.60 2.23
C HIS A 108 1.38 4.32 1.85
N LEU A 109 1.97 3.14 2.06
CA LEU A 109 1.32 1.85 1.81
C LEU A 109 0.00 1.71 2.57
N PHE A 110 -0.03 2.18 3.83
CA PHE A 110 -1.27 2.19 4.61
C PHE A 110 -2.29 3.22 4.09
N ALA A 111 -1.86 4.34 3.52
CA ALA A 111 -2.74 5.36 2.94
C ALA A 111 -3.42 4.87 1.65
N LEU A 112 -2.74 4.06 0.84
CA LEU A 112 -3.30 3.43 -0.36
C LEU A 112 -4.52 2.58 -0.01
N MET A 113 -4.39 1.71 0.99
CA MET A 113 -5.42 0.75 1.40
C MET A 113 -6.84 1.34 1.52
N SER A 114 -7.81 0.60 1.01
CA SER A 114 -9.24 0.82 1.26
C SER A 114 -9.58 0.58 2.74
N TYR A 115 -10.75 1.06 3.20
CA TYR A 115 -11.17 0.82 4.58
C TYR A 115 -11.27 -0.69 4.92
N GLN A 116 -11.74 -1.51 3.98
CA GLN A 116 -11.81 -2.95 4.15
C GLN A 116 -10.41 -3.56 4.25
N GLN A 117 -9.49 -3.15 3.38
CA GLN A 117 -8.09 -3.61 3.43
C GLN A 117 -7.40 -3.18 4.73
N LYS A 118 -7.65 -1.96 5.23
CA LYS A 118 -7.15 -1.51 6.54
C LYS A 118 -7.67 -2.37 7.67
N LEU A 119 -8.96 -2.72 7.66
CA LEU A 119 -9.55 -3.61 8.65
C LEU A 119 -8.87 -4.99 8.62
N PHE A 120 -8.77 -5.62 7.45
CA PHE A 120 -8.08 -6.92 7.31
C PHE A 120 -6.61 -6.85 7.70
N PHE A 121 -5.91 -5.77 7.35
CA PHE A 121 -4.54 -5.53 7.76
C PHE A 121 -4.42 -5.43 9.29
N ILE A 122 -5.31 -4.69 9.96
CA ILE A 122 -5.33 -4.59 11.42
C ILE A 122 -5.63 -5.95 12.07
N LEU A 123 -6.63 -6.68 11.55
CA LEU A 123 -6.99 -8.01 12.05
C LEU A 123 -5.87 -9.02 11.85
N SER A 124 -5.04 -8.86 10.82
CA SER A 124 -3.89 -9.74 10.59
C SER A 124 -2.87 -9.71 11.74
N PHE A 125 -2.78 -8.63 12.52
CA PHE A 125 -1.94 -8.59 13.72
C PHE A 125 -2.42 -9.50 14.85
N LEU A 126 -3.67 -9.97 14.80
CA LEU A 126 -4.21 -10.97 15.73
C LEU A 126 -3.78 -12.40 15.35
N HIS A 127 -3.18 -12.59 14.17
CA HIS A 127 -2.61 -13.88 13.80
C HIS A 127 -1.38 -14.18 14.68
N PRO A 128 -1.27 -15.40 15.23
CA PRO A 128 -0.12 -15.76 16.05
C PRO A 128 1.16 -15.86 15.22
N TYR A 129 2.28 -15.48 15.82
CA TYR A 129 3.61 -15.56 15.21
C TYR A 129 4.45 -16.66 15.88
N PRO A 130 5.49 -17.19 15.20
CA PRO A 130 6.37 -18.20 15.79
C PRO A 130 6.98 -17.78 17.12
N GLU A 131 7.25 -16.50 17.32
CA GLU A 131 7.83 -15.99 18.57
C GLU A 131 6.81 -16.01 19.74
N ASP A 132 5.51 -16.13 19.46
CA ASP A 132 4.48 -16.27 20.51
C ASP A 132 4.61 -17.64 21.18
N ALA A 133 4.93 -18.68 20.39
CA ALA A 133 5.20 -20.02 20.89
C ALA A 133 6.55 -20.13 21.62
N GLN A 134 7.52 -19.27 21.27
CA GLN A 134 8.78 -19.15 22.03
C GLN A 134 8.57 -18.49 23.39
N LEU A 135 7.66 -17.50 23.48
CA LEU A 135 7.38 -16.78 24.72
C LEU A 135 6.52 -17.62 25.69
N LEU A 136 5.48 -18.29 25.18
CA LEU A 136 4.60 -19.15 25.97
C LEU A 136 4.40 -20.48 25.21
N PRO A 137 5.22 -21.51 25.44
CA PRO A 137 5.07 -22.79 24.77
C PRO A 137 3.81 -23.51 25.27
N LEU A 138 2.84 -23.71 24.38
CA LEU A 138 1.61 -24.44 24.65
C LEU A 138 1.71 -25.85 24.06
N PRO A 139 1.07 -26.87 24.69
CA PRO A 139 0.87 -28.16 24.05
C PRO A 139 0.12 -28.02 22.71
N LYS A 140 0.40 -28.89 21.74
CA LYS A 140 -0.21 -28.84 20.38
C LYS A 140 -1.74 -28.72 20.40
N ARG A 141 -2.41 -29.37 21.34
CA ARG A 141 -3.89 -29.33 21.51
C ARG A 141 -4.42 -27.94 21.88
N LEU A 142 -3.58 -27.08 22.44
CA LEU A 142 -3.92 -25.74 22.92
C LEU A 142 -3.41 -24.62 22.00
N HIS A 143 -2.81 -24.93 20.84
CA HIS A 143 -2.29 -23.91 19.93
C HIS A 143 -3.37 -22.94 19.42
N PHE A 144 -4.64 -23.35 19.36
CA PHE A 144 -5.73 -22.44 19.00
C PHE A 144 -5.87 -21.26 19.99
N LEU A 145 -5.42 -21.42 21.24
CA LEU A 145 -5.42 -20.34 22.23
C LEU A 145 -4.45 -19.22 21.89
N TYR A 146 -3.48 -19.42 20.99
CA TYR A 146 -2.60 -18.33 20.58
C TYR A 146 -3.35 -17.19 19.88
N PHE A 147 -4.49 -17.45 19.23
CA PHE A 147 -5.32 -16.40 18.62
C PHE A 147 -5.89 -15.43 19.66
N PRO A 148 -6.68 -15.87 20.67
CA PRO A 148 -7.17 -14.97 21.72
C PRO A 148 -6.06 -14.46 22.66
N LEU A 149 -4.97 -15.21 22.84
CA LEU A 149 -3.84 -14.77 23.69
C LEU A 149 -2.94 -13.73 23.01
N ARG A 150 -3.02 -13.58 21.68
CA ARG A 150 -2.14 -12.71 20.89
C ARG A 150 -1.97 -11.30 21.45
N PRO A 151 -3.03 -10.52 21.76
CA PRO A 151 -2.88 -9.17 22.28
C PRO A 151 -2.08 -9.12 23.60
N PHE A 152 -2.25 -10.12 24.47
CA PHE A 152 -1.53 -10.21 25.74
C PHE A 152 -0.06 -10.57 25.54
N LEU A 153 0.23 -11.55 24.68
CA LEU A 153 1.61 -11.97 24.36
C LEU A 153 2.41 -10.85 23.68
N TRP A 154 1.76 -10.06 22.83
CA TRP A 154 2.37 -8.87 22.24
C TRP A 154 2.77 -7.82 23.30
N GLY A 155 1.88 -7.56 24.26
CA GLY A 155 2.15 -6.66 25.38
C GLY A 155 3.31 -7.15 26.26
N TRP A 156 3.30 -8.43 26.63
CA TRP A 156 4.37 -9.06 27.41
C TRP A 156 5.73 -9.02 26.69
N ARG A 157 5.75 -9.22 25.37
CA ARG A 157 6.99 -9.09 24.60
C ARG A 157 7.59 -7.68 24.64
N LYS A 158 6.75 -6.64 24.64
CA LYS A 158 7.22 -5.25 24.68
C LYS A 158 7.85 -4.89 26.03
N THR A 159 7.35 -5.44 27.14
CA THR A 159 7.90 -5.18 28.47
C THR A 159 9.22 -5.92 28.69
N THR A 160 9.32 -7.18 28.25
CA THR A 160 10.55 -7.98 28.33
C THR A 160 11.69 -7.43 27.46
N LYS A 161 11.42 -7.00 26.22
CA LYS A 161 12.44 -6.36 25.38
C LYS A 161 12.98 -5.05 25.95
N LYS A 162 12.16 -4.28 26.68
CA LYS A 162 12.62 -3.07 27.38
C LYS A 162 13.58 -3.41 28.52
N HIS A 163 13.32 -4.47 29.27
CA HIS A 163 14.16 -4.91 30.38
C HIS A 163 15.53 -5.48 29.95
N VAL A 164 15.66 -6.00 28.73
CA VAL A 164 16.93 -6.55 28.22
C VAL A 164 17.86 -5.45 27.65
N LEU A 165 17.32 -4.27 27.37
CA LEU A 165 18.06 -3.13 26.79
C LEU A 165 18.36 -2.02 27.82
N THR A 166 18.06 -2.25 29.10
CA THR A 166 18.42 -1.40 30.26
C THR A 166 19.33 -2.18 31.18
#